data_AF-A0A0F7RU01-F1
#
_entry.id   AF-A0A0F7RU01-F1
#
_cell.length_a   1.000
_cell.length_b   1.000
_cell.length_c   1.000
_cell.angle_alpha   90.00
_cell.angle_beta   90.00
_cell.angle_gamma   90.00
#
_symmetry.space_group_name_H-M   'P 1'
#
loop_
_entity.id
_entity.type
_entity.pdbx_description
1 polymer ?
#
loop_
_entity_poly.entity_id
_entity_poly.type
_entity_poly.pdbx_seq_one_letter_code
_entity_poly.pdbx_strand_id
1 'polypeptide(L)'
;MQFWQNEDVQERLSTLRAARNGGSVTPTYAKVLARLQVLGKVEDGKSEEEDDVVEGVDEDESDDGEREWSLELRTSTDGGNLQTIRADYLCVATGAKIDFGNLPFLQHFQKTHPVRLVGGLPVVTADLEYRSDVPLFVTGAYAGLQIGPAAGNLGGMRDSADRIANRLLELLSLPEGVVPNVVSLPETVVPRSDSRVSRQQVGEKSSNETAVAPPVKPVRKDRNRQDKSSSPFTHFNFDLLSIEA
;
A
#
# COMPACT_ATOMS: atom_id res chain seq x y z
N MET A 1 13.93 3.77 -24.87
CA MET A 1 13.82 5.01 -24.09
C MET A 1 13.36 4.65 -22.69
N GLN A 2 13.83 5.34 -21.64
CA GLN A 2 13.35 5.11 -20.28
C GLN A 2 11.92 5.67 -20.13
N PHE A 3 11.03 4.98 -19.40
CA PHE A 3 9.62 5.34 -19.24
C PHE A 3 9.38 6.82 -18.87
N TRP A 4 10.18 7.37 -17.96
CA TRP A 4 10.07 8.74 -17.47
C TRP A 4 10.64 9.81 -18.42
N GLN A 5 11.40 9.41 -19.46
CA GLN A 5 11.92 10.33 -20.47
C GLN A 5 10.88 10.67 -21.54
N ASN A 6 9.78 9.94 -21.60
CA ASN A 6 8.70 10.23 -22.53
C ASN A 6 7.95 11.48 -22.07
N GLU A 7 7.89 12.53 -22.87
CA GLU A 7 7.17 13.76 -22.49
C GLU A 7 5.64 13.60 -22.61
N ASP A 8 5.17 12.63 -23.41
CA ASP A 8 3.74 12.38 -23.55
C ASP A 8 3.20 11.49 -22.40
N VAL A 9 2.39 12.12 -21.56
CA VAL A 9 1.70 11.47 -20.44
C VAL A 9 0.72 10.39 -20.91
N GLN A 10 0.12 10.51 -22.10
CA GLN A 10 -0.78 9.48 -22.63
C GLN A 10 -0.02 8.20 -23.00
N GLU A 11 1.17 8.33 -23.58
CA GLU A 11 2.01 7.18 -23.89
C GLU A 11 2.57 6.53 -22.61
N ARG A 12 2.84 7.33 -21.56
CA ARG A 12 3.14 6.77 -20.23
C ARG A 12 1.95 5.98 -19.67
N LEU A 13 0.72 6.48 -19.81
CA LEU A 13 -0.48 5.76 -19.38
C LEU A 13 -0.67 4.46 -20.16
N SER A 14 -0.49 4.48 -21.48
CA SER A 14 -0.62 3.26 -22.30
C SER A 14 0.43 2.23 -21.91
N THR A 15 1.68 2.65 -21.71
CA THR A 15 2.75 1.78 -21.22
C THR A 15 2.46 1.21 -19.84
N LEU A 16 1.92 2.05 -18.93
CA LEU A 16 1.54 1.63 -17.59
C LEU A 16 0.45 0.55 -17.61
N ARG A 17 -0.55 0.70 -18.50
CA ARG A 17 -1.62 -0.28 -18.70
C ARG A 17 -1.11 -1.56 -19.34
N ALA A 18 -0.29 -1.46 -20.39
CA ALA A 18 0.29 -2.61 -21.09
C ALA A 18 1.18 -3.47 -20.17
N ALA A 19 1.92 -2.84 -19.26
CA ALA A 19 2.80 -3.56 -18.34
C ALA A 19 2.06 -4.41 -17.29
N ARG A 20 0.73 -4.26 -17.14
CA ARG A 20 -0.06 -4.99 -16.15
C ARG A 20 -0.35 -6.45 -16.54
N ASN A 21 -0.02 -6.89 -17.76
CA ASN A 21 0.02 -8.25 -18.35
C ASN A 21 -0.59 -9.43 -17.55
N GLY A 22 -1.76 -9.25 -16.92
CA GLY A 22 -2.37 -10.19 -15.99
C GLY A 22 -1.74 -10.30 -14.60
N GLY A 23 -2.42 -11.07 -13.75
CA GLY A 23 -1.86 -11.54 -12.48
C GLY A 23 -0.82 -12.64 -12.71
N SER A 24 0.08 -12.85 -11.74
CA SER A 24 1.01 -13.98 -11.77
C SER A 24 0.84 -14.85 -10.53
N VAL A 25 1.01 -16.16 -10.72
CA VAL A 25 1.05 -17.14 -9.63
C VAL A 25 2.51 -17.54 -9.43
N THR A 26 2.98 -17.58 -8.19
CA THR A 26 4.35 -17.99 -7.90
C THR A 26 4.57 -19.45 -8.29
N PRO A 27 5.78 -19.88 -8.67
CA PRO A 27 6.04 -21.26 -9.07
C PRO A 27 5.64 -22.30 -8.02
N THR A 28 5.72 -21.94 -6.73
CA THR A 28 5.29 -22.79 -5.62
C THR A 28 3.79 -23.06 -5.68
N TYR A 29 2.97 -22.02 -5.82
CA TYR A 29 1.51 -22.18 -5.91
C TYR A 29 1.07 -22.79 -7.25
N ALA A 30 1.77 -22.49 -8.35
CA ALA A 30 1.50 -23.12 -9.64
C ALA A 30 1.61 -24.66 -9.55
N LYS A 31 2.61 -25.17 -8.83
CA LYS A 31 2.75 -26.62 -8.57
C LYS A 31 1.62 -27.20 -7.74
N VAL A 32 1.14 -26.45 -6.73
CA VAL A 32 0.01 -26.87 -5.91
C VAL A 32 -1.27 -26.95 -6.74
N LEU A 33 -1.54 -25.93 -7.56
CA LEU A 33 -2.69 -25.90 -8.47
C LEU A 33 -2.64 -27.07 -9.45
N ALA A 34 -1.49 -27.31 -10.09
CA ALA A 34 -1.32 -28.45 -11.02
C ALA A 34 -1.59 -29.80 -10.34
N ARG A 35 -1.15 -30.00 -9.08
CA ARG A 35 -1.45 -31.22 -8.32
C ARG A 35 -2.95 -31.37 -8.06
N LEU A 36 -3.63 -30.28 -7.69
CA LEU A 36 -5.06 -30.30 -7.40
C LEU A 36 -5.90 -30.55 -8.66
N GLN A 37 -5.46 -30.04 -9.81
CA GLN A 37 -6.06 -30.35 -11.12
C GLN A 37 -5.99 -31.84 -11.46
N VAL A 38 -4.82 -32.47 -11.29
CA VAL A 38 -4.66 -33.91 -11.51
C VAL A 38 -5.56 -34.75 -10.58
N LEU A 39 -5.85 -34.24 -9.38
CA LEU A 39 -6.75 -34.87 -8.42
C LEU A 39 -8.24 -34.56 -8.68
N GLY A 40 -8.57 -33.78 -9.70
CA GLY A 40 -9.95 -33.37 -10.02
C GLY A 40 -10.57 -32.45 -8.97
N LYS A 41 -9.76 -31.76 -8.15
CA LYS A 41 -10.25 -30.83 -7.11
C LYS A 41 -10.36 -29.39 -7.58
N VAL A 42 -9.70 -29.06 -8.68
CA VAL A 42 -9.70 -27.73 -9.31
C VAL A 42 -9.82 -27.95 -10.80
N GLU A 43 -10.78 -27.29 -11.44
CA GLU A 43 -10.88 -27.20 -12.88
C GLU A 43 -10.45 -25.80 -13.30
N ASP A 44 -9.57 -25.71 -14.30
CA ASP A 44 -9.19 -24.42 -14.88
C ASP A 44 -10.30 -23.98 -15.83
N GLY A 45 -11.11 -23.02 -15.40
CA GLY A 45 -11.97 -22.23 -16.28
C GLY A 45 -11.18 -21.18 -17.07
N LYS A 46 -10.02 -21.55 -17.62
CA LYS A 46 -9.28 -20.65 -18.51
C LYS A 46 -10.01 -20.65 -19.85
N SER A 47 -10.68 -19.56 -20.19
CA SER A 47 -10.90 -19.31 -21.60
C SER A 47 -9.52 -19.16 -22.27
N GLU A 48 -9.40 -19.65 -23.50
CA GLU A 48 -8.19 -19.50 -24.30
C GLU A 48 -8.01 -18.04 -24.78
N GLU A 49 -8.96 -17.17 -24.47
CA GLU A 49 -9.00 -15.76 -24.85
C GLU A 49 -8.69 -14.89 -23.62
N GLU A 50 -7.83 -13.89 -23.77
CA GLU A 50 -7.19 -13.18 -22.65
C GLU A 50 -8.14 -12.29 -21.82
N ASP A 51 -9.45 -12.25 -22.13
CA ASP A 51 -10.38 -11.22 -21.64
C ASP A 51 -11.81 -11.76 -21.36
N ASP A 52 -11.96 -12.62 -20.35
CA ASP A 52 -13.29 -12.96 -19.81
C ASP A 52 -13.88 -11.79 -19.00
N VAL A 53 -15.10 -11.39 -19.34
CA VAL A 53 -15.83 -10.34 -18.62
C VAL A 53 -17.10 -10.90 -18.01
N VAL A 54 -17.33 -10.59 -16.73
CA VAL A 54 -18.60 -10.85 -16.05
C VAL A 54 -19.61 -9.77 -16.47
N GLU A 55 -20.67 -10.16 -17.17
CA GLU A 55 -21.71 -9.25 -17.67
C GLU A 55 -22.91 -9.16 -16.71
N GLY A 56 -23.20 -10.24 -16.00
CA GLY A 56 -24.32 -10.35 -15.07
C GLY A 56 -23.97 -11.25 -13.89
N VAL A 57 -24.47 -10.87 -12.70
CA VAL A 57 -24.39 -11.66 -11.48
C VAL A 57 -25.73 -11.55 -10.76
N ASP A 58 -26.42 -12.67 -10.63
CA ASP A 58 -27.68 -12.76 -9.91
C ASP A 58 -27.56 -13.81 -8.79
N GLU A 59 -28.22 -13.54 -7.66
CA GLU A 59 -28.39 -14.49 -6.56
C GLU A 59 -29.77 -15.13 -6.74
N ASP A 60 -29.80 -16.39 -7.12
CA ASP A 60 -31.04 -17.15 -7.25
C ASP A 60 -31.31 -17.90 -5.94
N GLU A 61 -32.50 -17.70 -5.37
CA GLU A 61 -33.05 -18.58 -4.33
C GLU A 61 -33.78 -19.73 -5.00
N SER A 62 -33.24 -20.95 -4.89
CA SER A 62 -33.92 -22.15 -5.36
C SER A 62 -35.03 -22.56 -4.39
N ASP A 63 -35.99 -23.35 -4.89
CA ASP A 63 -37.24 -23.73 -4.20
C ASP A 63 -36.99 -24.60 -2.92
N ASP A 64 -35.76 -25.08 -2.75
CA ASP A 64 -35.22 -25.82 -1.60
C ASP A 64 -34.48 -24.92 -0.58
N GLY A 65 -34.39 -23.61 -0.83
CA GLY A 65 -33.79 -22.63 0.08
C GLY A 65 -32.26 -22.53 0.01
N GLU A 66 -31.64 -23.20 -0.96
CA GLU A 66 -30.22 -23.04 -1.27
C GLU A 66 -30.00 -21.75 -2.09
N ARG A 67 -28.90 -21.04 -1.83
CA ARG A 67 -28.56 -19.80 -2.53
C ARG A 67 -27.39 -20.06 -3.44
N GLU A 68 -27.60 -19.82 -4.73
CA GLU A 68 -26.61 -20.07 -5.76
C GLU A 68 -26.36 -18.77 -6.54
N TRP A 69 -25.09 -18.49 -6.84
CA TRP A 69 -24.72 -17.42 -7.75
C TRP A 69 -24.85 -17.91 -9.18
N SER A 70 -25.52 -17.14 -10.02
CA SER A 70 -25.54 -17.31 -11.47
C SER A 70 -24.69 -16.21 -12.11
N LEU A 71 -23.61 -16.58 -12.80
CA LEU A 71 -22.69 -15.65 -13.46
C LEU A 71 -22.78 -15.82 -14.97
N GLU A 72 -22.99 -14.72 -15.68
CA GLU A 72 -22.84 -14.67 -17.14
C GLU A 72 -21.43 -14.18 -17.49
N LEU A 73 -20.65 -15.08 -18.07
CA LEU A 73 -19.29 -14.81 -18.54
C LEU A 73 -19.30 -14.67 -20.06
N ARG A 74 -18.64 -13.63 -20.58
CA ARG A 74 -18.35 -13.49 -22.00
C ARG A 74 -16.88 -13.78 -22.24
N THR A 75 -16.58 -14.67 -23.19
CA THR A 75 -15.18 -15.13 -23.44
C THR A 75 -14.24 -14.05 -24.01
N SER A 76 -14.81 -13.00 -24.58
CA SER A 76 -14.04 -11.90 -25.17
C SER A 76 -14.86 -10.62 -25.22
N THR A 77 -14.19 -9.50 -25.01
CA THR A 77 -14.76 -8.14 -25.06
C THR A 77 -15.32 -7.74 -26.42
N ASP A 78 -14.91 -8.42 -27.51
CA ASP A 78 -15.31 -8.11 -28.89
C ASP A 78 -16.47 -8.99 -29.41
N GLY A 79 -17.31 -9.52 -28.52
CA GLY A 79 -18.48 -10.31 -28.86
C GLY A 79 -18.29 -11.83 -28.75
N GLY A 80 -17.48 -12.26 -27.79
CA GLY A 80 -17.28 -13.68 -27.46
C GLY A 80 -18.57 -14.40 -27.04
N ASN A 81 -18.49 -15.72 -26.92
CA ASN A 81 -19.61 -16.55 -26.48
C ASN A 81 -19.99 -16.22 -25.04
N LEU A 82 -21.29 -16.25 -24.76
CA LEU A 82 -21.82 -16.14 -23.40
C LEU A 82 -21.95 -17.54 -22.79
N GLN A 83 -21.37 -17.71 -21.61
CA GLN A 83 -21.48 -18.91 -20.80
C GLN A 83 -22.03 -18.54 -19.44
N THR A 84 -23.03 -19.31 -18.98
CA THR A 84 -23.53 -19.20 -17.61
C THR A 84 -22.80 -20.21 -16.73
N ILE A 85 -22.24 -19.75 -15.62
CA ILE A 85 -21.64 -20.59 -14.58
C ILE A 85 -22.44 -20.40 -13.30
N ARG A 86 -22.62 -21.50 -12.56
CA ARG A 86 -23.23 -21.46 -11.25
C ARG A 86 -22.26 -21.84 -10.15
N ALA A 87 -22.37 -21.20 -8.98
CA ALA A 87 -21.47 -21.43 -7.87
C ALA A 87 -22.11 -21.11 -6.51
N ASP A 88 -21.80 -21.89 -5.49
CA ASP A 88 -22.20 -21.60 -4.11
C ASP A 88 -21.48 -20.38 -3.52
N TYR A 89 -20.23 -20.16 -3.95
CA TYR A 89 -19.36 -19.10 -3.44
C TYR A 89 -18.65 -18.36 -4.56
N LEU A 90 -18.63 -17.02 -4.45
CA LEU A 90 -17.92 -16.13 -5.35
C LEU A 90 -16.80 -15.39 -4.61
N CYS A 91 -15.55 -15.55 -5.06
CA CYS A 91 -14.39 -14.83 -4.53
C CYS A 91 -13.93 -13.73 -5.51
N VAL A 92 -14.18 -12.46 -5.18
CA VAL A 92 -13.86 -11.31 -6.04
C VAL A 92 -12.42 -10.83 -5.82
N ALA A 93 -11.48 -11.45 -6.54
CA ALA A 93 -10.04 -11.16 -6.46
C ALA A 93 -9.54 -10.19 -7.56
N THR A 94 -10.38 -9.28 -8.05
CA THR A 94 -10.08 -8.37 -9.18
C THR A 94 -9.14 -7.20 -8.84
N GLY A 95 -8.74 -7.08 -7.58
CA GLY A 95 -7.94 -5.95 -7.08
C GLY A 95 -8.73 -4.64 -6.99
N ALA A 96 -8.01 -3.53 -6.81
CA ALA A 96 -8.59 -2.20 -6.65
C ALA A 96 -8.53 -1.39 -7.95
N LYS A 97 -9.62 -0.70 -8.28
CA LYS A 97 -9.63 0.33 -9.33
C LYS A 97 -8.85 1.55 -8.84
N ILE A 98 -7.81 1.92 -9.57
CA ILE A 98 -7.01 3.11 -9.26
C ILE A 98 -7.69 4.32 -9.92
N ASP A 99 -8.28 5.18 -9.12
CA ASP A 99 -8.96 6.38 -9.59
C ASP A 99 -8.82 7.49 -8.54
N PHE A 100 -7.82 8.33 -8.74
CA PHE A 100 -7.49 9.43 -7.85
C PHE A 100 -8.61 10.48 -7.84
N GLY A 101 -9.23 10.72 -8.99
CA GLY A 101 -10.30 11.69 -9.16
C GLY A 101 -11.51 11.37 -8.30
N ASN A 102 -11.82 10.08 -8.16
CA ASN A 102 -12.98 9.59 -7.43
C ASN A 102 -12.73 9.31 -5.94
N LEU A 103 -11.55 9.64 -5.39
CA LEU A 103 -11.27 9.50 -3.96
C LEU A 103 -12.14 10.45 -3.12
N PRO A 104 -13.08 9.94 -2.29
CA PRO A 104 -14.04 10.80 -1.59
C PRO A 104 -13.39 11.84 -0.68
N PHE A 105 -12.33 11.46 0.03
CA PHE A 105 -11.63 12.35 0.96
C PHE A 105 -10.83 13.46 0.25
N LEU A 106 -10.55 13.34 -1.05
CA LEU A 106 -9.83 14.35 -1.83
C LEU A 106 -10.75 15.29 -2.61
N GLN A 107 -12.07 15.09 -2.61
CA GLN A 107 -12.97 15.88 -3.46
C GLN A 107 -12.88 17.38 -3.21
N HIS A 108 -12.85 17.81 -1.95
CA HIS A 108 -12.72 19.23 -1.61
C HIS A 108 -11.32 19.77 -1.98
N PHE A 109 -10.29 18.96 -1.75
CA PHE A 109 -8.92 19.32 -2.07
C PHE A 109 -8.70 19.49 -3.57
N GLN A 110 -9.23 18.58 -4.39
CA GLN A 110 -9.17 18.65 -5.85
C GLN A 110 -9.94 19.86 -6.41
N LYS A 111 -11.01 20.31 -5.74
CA LYS A 111 -11.73 21.54 -6.12
C LYS A 111 -10.91 22.81 -5.85
N THR A 112 -10.17 22.84 -4.75
CA THR A 112 -9.37 24.02 -4.34
C THR A 112 -7.99 24.05 -4.99
N HIS A 113 -7.42 22.88 -5.24
CA HIS A 113 -6.10 22.68 -5.84
C HIS A 113 -6.25 21.68 -6.99
N PRO A 114 -6.78 22.09 -8.15
CA PRO A 114 -6.96 21.18 -9.26
C PRO A 114 -5.60 20.70 -9.79
N VAL A 115 -5.55 19.41 -10.15
CA VAL A 115 -4.44 18.78 -10.86
C VAL A 115 -4.99 18.12 -12.13
N ARG A 116 -4.18 18.09 -13.19
CA ARG A 116 -4.53 17.35 -14.40
C ARG A 116 -4.58 15.86 -14.09
N LEU A 117 -5.65 15.19 -14.51
CA LEU A 117 -5.76 13.73 -14.44
C LEU A 117 -5.64 13.11 -15.83
N VAL A 118 -4.98 11.96 -15.91
CA VAL A 118 -4.87 11.14 -17.13
C VAL A 118 -5.17 9.69 -16.76
N GLY A 119 -6.26 9.15 -17.29
CA GLY A 119 -6.70 7.78 -16.98
C GLY A 119 -7.03 7.52 -15.51
N GLY A 120 -7.47 8.55 -14.77
CA GLY A 120 -7.74 8.47 -13.33
C GLY A 120 -6.51 8.71 -12.44
N LEU A 121 -5.34 8.98 -13.01
CA LEU A 121 -4.09 9.22 -12.26
C LEU A 121 -3.71 10.71 -12.29
N PRO A 122 -3.18 11.27 -11.19
CA PRO A 122 -2.71 12.65 -11.15
C PRO A 122 -1.39 12.81 -11.90
N VAL A 123 -1.28 13.88 -12.68
CA VAL A 123 -0.03 14.30 -13.30
C VAL A 123 0.78 15.08 -12.27
N VAL A 124 1.70 14.38 -11.62
CA VAL A 124 2.58 14.91 -10.55
C VAL A 124 3.91 15.42 -11.10
N THR A 125 4.67 16.15 -10.30
CA THR A 125 6.01 16.61 -10.66
C THR A 125 7.02 15.46 -10.71
N ALA A 126 8.24 15.73 -11.20
CA ALA A 126 9.31 14.74 -11.25
C ALA A 126 9.65 14.15 -9.88
N ASP A 127 9.54 14.98 -8.84
CA ASP A 127 9.79 14.67 -7.43
C ASP A 127 8.55 14.18 -6.69
N LEU A 128 7.48 13.87 -7.44
CA LEU A 128 6.22 13.33 -6.95
C LEU A 128 5.37 14.31 -6.11
N GLU A 129 5.60 15.61 -6.25
CA GLU A 129 4.72 16.62 -5.68
C GLU A 129 3.40 16.65 -6.46
N TYR A 130 2.29 16.77 -5.76
CA TYR A 130 0.96 16.95 -6.33
C TYR A 130 0.92 18.16 -7.26
N ARG A 131 1.54 19.25 -6.82
CA ARG A 131 1.79 20.49 -7.57
C ARG A 131 2.96 21.21 -6.90
N SER A 132 3.73 22.02 -7.63
CA SER A 132 4.94 22.66 -7.10
C SER A 132 4.70 23.69 -5.99
N ASP A 133 3.46 24.19 -5.87
CA ASP A 133 2.98 25.15 -4.88
C ASP A 133 2.12 24.47 -3.79
N VAL A 134 2.07 23.15 -3.76
CA VAL A 134 1.28 22.38 -2.80
C VAL A 134 2.21 21.36 -2.15
N PRO A 135 2.47 21.46 -0.83
CA PRO A 135 3.41 20.61 -0.11
C PRO A 135 2.78 19.23 0.19
N LEU A 136 2.26 18.59 -0.85
CA LEU A 136 1.65 17.27 -0.82
C LEU A 136 2.38 16.40 -1.83
N PHE A 137 2.83 15.23 -1.39
CA PHE A 137 3.46 14.23 -2.24
C PHE A 137 2.50 13.08 -2.50
N VAL A 138 2.57 12.51 -3.70
CA VAL A 138 1.79 11.34 -4.12
C VAL A 138 2.73 10.21 -4.43
N THR A 139 2.52 9.04 -3.83
CA THR A 139 3.36 7.85 -4.01
C THR A 139 2.52 6.62 -4.31
N GLY A 140 3.17 5.49 -4.57
CA GLY A 140 2.50 4.24 -4.88
C GLY A 140 1.86 4.27 -6.27
N ALA A 141 0.79 3.49 -6.45
CA ALA A 141 0.14 3.33 -7.74
C ALA A 141 -0.35 4.65 -8.37
N TYR A 142 -0.71 5.65 -7.55
CA TYR A 142 -1.11 6.98 -8.02
C TYR A 142 0.04 7.78 -8.64
N ALA A 143 1.30 7.44 -8.33
CA ALA A 143 2.50 8.02 -8.96
C ALA A 143 2.93 7.27 -10.23
N GLY A 144 2.11 6.32 -10.73
CA GLY A 144 2.44 5.46 -11.86
C GLY A 144 2.83 6.20 -13.14
N LEU A 145 2.28 7.40 -13.39
CA LEU A 145 2.64 8.23 -14.54
C LEU A 145 4.07 8.79 -14.47
N GLN A 146 4.70 8.79 -13.29
CA GLN A 146 6.05 9.33 -13.08
C GLN A 146 7.08 8.28 -12.67
N ILE A 147 6.66 7.25 -11.94
CA ILE A 147 7.51 6.11 -11.52
C ILE A 147 7.47 4.97 -12.53
N GLY A 148 6.31 4.73 -13.15
CA GLY A 148 6.11 3.66 -14.11
C GLY A 148 5.45 2.41 -13.51
N PRO A 149 5.48 1.28 -14.25
CA PRO A 149 4.75 0.06 -13.88
C PRO A 149 5.04 -0.49 -12.48
N ALA A 150 6.24 -0.25 -11.96
CA ALA A 150 6.63 -0.69 -10.63
C ALA A 150 6.03 0.15 -9.49
N ALA A 151 5.35 1.27 -9.77
CA ALA A 151 4.92 2.23 -8.74
C ALA A 151 4.07 1.60 -7.63
N GLY A 152 3.26 0.58 -7.95
CA GLY A 152 2.43 -0.12 -6.96
C GLY A 152 3.15 -1.19 -6.12
N ASN A 153 4.44 -1.45 -6.37
CA ASN A 153 5.20 -2.52 -5.70
C ASN A 153 6.32 -1.97 -4.80
N LEU A 154 6.98 -2.85 -4.04
CA LEU A 154 8.04 -2.47 -3.10
C LEU A 154 9.22 -1.77 -3.76
N GLY A 155 9.56 -2.14 -5.00
CA GLY A 155 10.62 -1.49 -5.78
C GLY A 155 10.26 -0.05 -6.14
N GLY A 156 9.07 0.18 -6.72
CA GLY A 156 8.62 1.53 -7.03
C GLY A 156 8.37 2.40 -5.79
N MET A 157 7.99 1.79 -4.66
CA MET A 157 7.89 2.50 -3.39
C MET A 157 9.25 2.97 -2.87
N ARG A 158 10.30 2.16 -3.04
CA ARG A 158 11.67 2.57 -2.71
C ARG A 158 12.11 3.75 -3.58
N ASP A 159 11.94 3.65 -4.89
CA ASP A 159 12.28 4.74 -5.82
C ASP A 159 11.51 6.03 -5.49
N SER A 160 10.24 5.90 -5.11
CA SER A 160 9.41 7.03 -4.71
C SER A 160 9.91 7.67 -3.41
N ALA A 161 10.28 6.85 -2.42
CA ALA A 161 10.80 7.32 -1.15
C ALA A 161 12.11 8.10 -1.33
N ASP A 162 13.02 7.62 -2.17
CA ASP A 162 14.29 8.30 -2.45
C ASP A 162 14.06 9.68 -3.09
N ARG A 163 13.14 9.79 -4.06
CA ARG A 163 12.79 11.09 -4.70
C ARG A 163 12.17 12.06 -3.71
N ILE A 164 11.16 11.61 -2.95
CA ILE A 164 10.47 12.44 -1.97
C ILE A 164 11.43 12.92 -0.88
N ALA A 165 12.30 12.04 -0.37
CA ALA A 165 13.27 12.39 0.66
C ALA A 165 14.25 13.47 0.20
N ASN A 166 14.79 13.34 -1.02
CA ASN A 166 15.67 14.36 -1.60
C ASN A 166 14.95 15.70 -1.74
N ARG A 167 13.71 15.68 -2.24
CA ARG A 167 12.92 16.89 -2.41
C ARG A 167 12.56 17.57 -1.09
N LEU A 168 12.22 16.79 -0.08
CA LEU A 168 11.98 17.30 1.28
C LEU A 168 13.24 17.97 1.85
N LEU A 169 14.42 17.40 1.63
CA LEU A 169 15.67 18.00 2.10
C LEU A 169 15.93 19.36 1.42
N GLU A 170 15.66 19.48 0.13
CA GLU A 170 15.75 20.76 -0.59
C GLU A 170 14.78 21.78 0.00
N LEU A 171 13.51 21.41 0.19
CA LEU A 171 12.48 22.29 0.74
C LEU A 171 12.83 22.77 2.16
N LEU A 172 13.39 21.89 3.00
CA LEU A 172 13.85 22.22 4.35
C LEU A 172 15.12 23.09 4.38
N SER A 173 15.90 23.08 3.30
CA SER A 173 17.12 23.89 3.17
C SER A 173 16.84 25.31 2.68
N LEU A 174 15.59 25.61 2.30
CA LEU A 174 15.18 26.95 1.91
C LEU A 174 15.11 27.87 3.15
N PRO A 175 15.56 29.14 3.06
CA PRO A 175 15.42 30.11 4.15
C PRO A 175 13.95 30.27 4.57
N GLU A 176 13.69 30.47 5.86
CA GLU A 176 12.33 30.76 6.37
C GLU A 176 11.69 31.90 5.56
N GLY A 177 10.53 31.63 4.97
CA GLY A 177 9.80 32.58 4.11
C GLY A 177 10.06 32.46 2.61
N VAL A 178 11.04 31.64 2.17
CA VAL A 178 11.20 31.25 0.76
C VAL A 178 10.38 29.99 0.51
N VAL A 179 9.07 30.15 0.50
CA VAL A 179 8.16 29.13 -0.03
C VAL A 179 8.09 29.32 -1.55
N PRO A 180 8.50 28.35 -2.38
CA PRO A 180 8.26 28.43 -3.81
C PRO A 180 6.76 28.32 -4.05
N ASN A 181 6.07 29.45 -4.12
CA ASN A 181 4.62 29.60 -4.33
C ASN A 181 3.69 28.81 -3.40
N VAL A 182 4.17 28.17 -2.34
CA VAL A 182 3.31 27.42 -1.41
C VAL A 182 2.44 28.38 -0.60
N VAL A 183 1.12 28.25 -0.76
CA VAL A 183 0.14 28.85 0.16
C VAL A 183 0.52 28.39 1.55
N SER A 184 0.89 29.34 2.42
CA SER A 184 1.34 29.07 3.78
C SER A 184 0.36 28.13 4.46
N LEU A 185 0.78 26.89 4.71
CA LEU A 185 0.02 25.99 5.55
C LEU A 185 -0.03 26.60 6.96
N PRO A 186 -1.20 26.63 7.63
CA PRO A 186 -1.22 26.91 9.05
C PRO A 186 -0.33 25.89 9.77
N GLU A 187 0.42 26.34 10.78
CA GLU A 187 1.34 25.50 11.55
C GLU A 187 0.75 24.12 11.79
N THR A 188 1.44 23.09 11.31
CA THR A 188 1.05 21.70 11.52
C THR A 188 0.87 21.47 13.02
N VAL A 189 -0.37 21.28 13.47
CA VAL A 189 -0.68 21.01 14.87
C VAL A 189 -0.25 19.58 15.19
N VAL A 190 1.05 19.41 15.45
CA VAL A 190 1.55 18.23 16.15
C VAL A 190 1.30 18.50 17.64
N PRO A 191 0.45 17.73 18.34
CA PRO A 191 0.29 17.89 19.77
C PRO A 191 1.66 17.61 20.44
N ARG A 192 2.33 18.67 20.90
CA ARG A 192 3.50 18.51 21.77
C ARG A 192 2.98 17.98 23.11
N SER A 193 3.35 16.76 23.46
CA SER A 193 3.14 16.26 24.80
C SER A 193 4.06 17.01 25.75
N ASP A 194 3.51 17.95 26.51
CA ASP A 194 4.21 18.67 27.57
C ASP A 194 4.54 17.71 28.73
N SER A 195 5.68 17.01 28.64
CA SER A 195 6.27 16.33 29.80
C SER A 195 7.09 17.33 30.63
N ARG A 196 6.41 18.26 31.29
CA ARG A 196 7.01 19.03 32.40
C ARG A 196 7.16 18.10 33.61
N VAL A 197 8.26 17.38 33.69
CA VAL A 197 8.69 16.76 34.96
C VAL A 197 9.38 17.85 35.79
N SER A 198 8.66 18.37 36.78
CA SER A 198 9.18 19.27 37.81
C SER A 198 10.25 18.54 38.64
N ARG A 199 11.52 18.87 38.40
CA ARG A 199 12.63 18.44 39.26
C ARG A 199 12.65 19.30 40.53
N GLN A 200 12.08 18.78 41.62
CA GLN A 200 12.26 19.37 42.96
C GLN A 200 13.69 19.11 43.45
N GLN A 201 14.37 20.19 43.84
CA GLN A 201 15.65 20.21 44.53
C GLN A 201 15.47 19.92 46.03
N VAL A 202 16.28 19.01 46.56
CA VAL A 202 16.77 18.93 47.95
C VAL A 202 18.15 18.27 47.81
N GLY A 203 19.31 18.73 48.29
CA GLY A 203 19.73 19.80 49.17
C GLY A 203 20.95 19.29 49.96
N GLU A 204 22.17 19.74 49.60
CA GLU A 204 23.46 19.77 50.37
C GLU A 204 24.04 18.43 50.95
N LYS A 205 25.34 18.12 51.11
CA LYS A 205 26.63 18.84 51.16
C LYS A 205 27.83 17.84 51.11
N SER A 206 28.95 18.29 50.53
CA SER A 206 30.40 17.91 50.61
C SER A 206 30.91 16.53 51.10
N SER A 207 31.87 15.92 50.37
CA SER A 207 33.34 15.97 50.65
C SER A 207 34.16 14.83 49.97
N ASN A 208 35.29 15.23 49.37
CA ASN A 208 36.54 14.57 48.93
C ASN A 208 36.83 13.04 48.96
N GLU A 209 37.60 12.66 47.91
CA GLU A 209 38.79 11.77 47.83
C GLU A 209 38.69 10.22 47.77
N THR A 210 39.10 9.73 46.59
CA THR A 210 40.04 8.63 46.24
C THR A 210 40.10 7.30 47.05
N ALA A 211 39.92 6.20 46.29
CA ALA A 211 40.80 5.01 46.19
C ALA A 211 40.20 3.61 46.54
N VAL A 212 40.55 2.65 45.66
CA VAL A 212 40.72 1.19 45.84
C VAL A 212 39.47 0.26 45.85
N ALA A 213 39.58 -0.85 45.12
CA ALA A 213 38.68 -2.00 45.01
C ALA A 213 39.36 -3.27 45.60
N PRO A 214 38.73 -4.48 45.61
CA PRO A 214 37.42 -4.96 46.10
C PRO A 214 37.66 -6.03 47.25
N PRO A 215 36.79 -7.01 47.68
CA PRO A 215 36.21 -8.10 46.84
C PRO A 215 34.89 -8.83 47.31
N VAL A 216 34.41 -9.76 46.46
CA VAL A 216 33.57 -11.00 46.67
C VAL A 216 32.03 -10.94 46.94
N LYS A 217 31.28 -11.74 46.14
CA LYS A 217 29.82 -12.05 46.16
C LYS A 217 29.46 -13.17 47.17
N PRO A 218 28.16 -13.46 47.51
CA PRO A 218 27.34 -14.34 46.63
C PRO A 218 25.80 -14.11 46.62
N VAL A 219 25.22 -14.32 45.44
CA VAL A 219 23.94 -15.01 45.08
C VAL A 219 22.73 -14.93 46.03
N ARG A 220 21.58 -14.42 45.54
CA ARG A 220 20.30 -15.18 45.45
C ARG A 220 19.23 -14.47 44.60
N LYS A 221 18.48 -15.31 43.88
CA LYS A 221 17.28 -15.04 43.06
C LYS A 221 16.20 -14.34 43.88
N ASP A 222 15.51 -13.39 43.26
CA ASP A 222 14.05 -13.32 43.41
C ASP A 222 13.36 -12.83 42.13
N ARG A 223 12.20 -13.44 41.88
CA ARG A 223 11.38 -13.36 40.68
C ARG A 223 10.35 -12.23 40.76
N ASN A 224 9.99 -11.74 39.58
CA ASN A 224 8.70 -11.15 39.20
C ASN A 224 8.24 -9.86 39.89
N ARG A 225 8.28 -8.77 39.12
CA ARG A 225 7.09 -8.04 38.66
C ARG A 225 7.54 -7.04 37.60
N GLN A 226 7.13 -7.24 36.36
CA GLN A 226 7.26 -6.22 35.32
C GLN A 226 5.90 -6.02 34.67
N ASP A 227 5.54 -4.75 34.61
CA ASP A 227 4.22 -4.22 34.34
C ASP A 227 3.69 -4.56 32.95
N LYS A 228 2.38 -4.79 32.92
CA LYS A 228 1.57 -4.81 31.70
C LYS A 228 1.49 -3.39 31.14
N SER A 229 2.10 -3.14 29.99
CA SER A 229 1.70 -2.01 29.14
C SER A 229 1.88 -2.33 27.66
N SER A 230 0.76 -2.28 26.94
CA SER A 230 0.59 -2.10 25.49
C SER A 230 1.33 -3.05 24.53
N SER A 231 0.60 -4.02 23.98
CA SER A 231 0.82 -4.42 22.59
C SER A 231 -0.37 -3.94 21.74
N PRO A 232 -0.09 -3.28 20.60
CA PRO A 232 -0.78 -3.67 19.39
C PRO A 232 0.27 -3.82 18.29
N PHE A 233 0.79 -5.03 18.15
CA PHE A 233 1.40 -5.45 16.90
C PHE A 233 0.90 -6.85 16.62
N THR A 234 -0.11 -6.94 15.76
CA THR A 234 -0.58 -8.20 15.21
C THR A 234 0.52 -8.76 14.32
N HIS A 235 1.26 -9.73 14.84
CA HIS A 235 2.10 -10.59 14.04
C HIS A 235 1.24 -11.28 12.97
N PHE A 236 1.58 -11.12 11.69
CA PHE A 236 1.13 -12.02 10.65
C PHE A 236 1.88 -13.35 10.85
N ASN A 237 1.28 -14.25 11.63
CA ASN A 237 1.76 -15.62 11.74
C ASN A 237 1.37 -16.34 10.45
N PHE A 238 2.28 -16.40 9.48
CA PHE A 238 2.25 -17.45 8.47
C PHE A 238 2.65 -18.75 9.16
N ASP A 239 1.72 -19.33 9.93
CA ASP A 239 1.85 -20.73 10.29
C ASP A 239 1.73 -21.52 8.99
N LEU A 240 2.92 -21.97 8.53
CA LEU A 240 3.10 -22.97 7.50
C LEU A 240 2.12 -24.11 7.79
N LEU A 241 1.11 -24.26 6.93
CA LEU A 241 0.36 -25.49 6.84
C LEU A 241 1.36 -26.60 6.50
N SER A 242 1.80 -27.33 7.53
CA SER A 242 2.47 -28.61 7.39
C SER A 242 1.50 -29.55 6.73
N ILE A 243 1.54 -29.62 5.40
CA ILE A 243 0.97 -30.74 4.66
C ILE A 243 1.98 -31.86 4.83
N GLU A 244 1.77 -32.70 5.84
CA GLU A 244 2.47 -33.99 5.94
C GLU A 244 2.11 -34.83 4.70
N ALA A 245 3.15 -35.43 4.14
CA ALA A 245 3.14 -36.20 2.89
C ALA A 245 2.58 -37.61 3.07
#